data_AF-A0A537YIB7-F1
#
_entry.id   AF-A0A537YIB7-F1
#
_cell.length_a   1.000
_cell.length_b   1.000
_cell.length_c   1.000
_cell.angle_alpha   90.00
_cell.angle_beta   90.00
_cell.angle_gamma   90.00
#
_symmetry.space_group_name_H-M   'P 1'
#
loop_
_entity.id
_entity.type
_entity.pdbx_description
1 polymer ?
#
loop_
_entity_poly.entity_id
_entity_poly.type
_entity_poly.pdbx_seq_one_letter_code
_entity_poly.pdbx_strand_id
1 'polypeptide(L)'
;MAVAPDRATIEALRGRPGVVVATRPSDASMMHFDMCVTTPPFNKLEVRQAIAHLVDREALNQAVTGGTGVVTDEPWAKNSAFYTKSVGNKYPRSVKKAKALLQKAGVGNGFEFTLMIFPSPTFVVPAEVLQQNFKEAG
;
A
#
# COMPACT_ATOMS: atom_id res chain seq x y z
N MET A 1 0.20 14.27 11.73
CA MET A 1 -0.19 13.04 11.00
C MET A 1 -0.82 12.11 12.02
N ALA A 2 -2.15 11.97 12.04
CA ALA A 2 -2.82 11.07 12.97
C ALA A 2 -2.81 9.67 12.36
N VAL A 3 -2.06 8.75 12.96
CA VAL A 3 -2.09 7.33 12.58
C VAL A 3 -3.36 6.73 13.18
N ALA A 4 -4.09 5.93 12.40
CA ALA A 4 -5.26 5.23 12.92
C ALA A 4 -4.85 4.35 14.12
N PRO A 5 -5.67 4.25 15.18
CA PRO A 5 -5.38 3.39 16.31
C PRO A 5 -5.19 1.94 15.85
N ASP A 6 -4.29 1.20 16.51
CA ASP A 6 -4.10 -0.22 16.20
C ASP A 6 -5.37 -1.06 16.51
N ARG A 7 -5.39 -2.29 16.00
CA ARG A 7 -6.53 -3.20 16.14
C ARG A 7 -6.89 -3.45 17.60
N ALA A 8 -5.90 -3.65 18.46
CA ALA A 8 -6.11 -3.93 19.88
C ALA A 8 -6.81 -2.76 20.57
N THR A 9 -6.42 -1.53 20.24
CA THR A 9 -7.03 -0.30 20.74
C THR A 9 -8.47 -0.16 20.24
N ILE A 10 -8.72 -0.43 18.95
CA ILE A 10 -10.07 -0.39 18.37
C ILE A 10 -11.00 -1.42 19.05
N GLU A 11 -10.54 -2.65 19.23
CA GLU A 11 -11.32 -3.72 19.87
C GLU A 11 -11.58 -3.41 21.34
N ALA A 12 -10.57 -2.92 22.07
CA ALA A 12 -10.72 -2.50 23.46
C ALA A 12 -11.75 -1.36 23.63
N LEU A 13 -11.83 -0.42 22.68
CA LEU A 13 -12.81 0.66 22.69
C LEU A 13 -14.21 0.19 22.34
N ARG A 14 -14.36 -0.75 21.39
CA ARG A 14 -15.67 -1.33 21.03
C ARG A 14 -16.32 -2.09 22.18
N GLY A 15 -15.53 -2.66 23.09
CA GLY A 15 -16.04 -3.39 24.26
C GLY A 15 -16.50 -2.51 25.42
N ARG A 16 -16.33 -1.18 25.36
CA ARG A 16 -16.64 -0.28 26.47
C ARG A 16 -18.08 0.26 26.40
N PRO A 17 -18.88 0.12 27.47
CA PRO A 17 -20.19 0.74 27.56
C PRO A 17 -20.08 2.27 27.37
N GLY A 18 -20.95 2.84 26.53
CA GLY A 18 -20.99 4.29 26.27
C GLY A 18 -19.97 4.81 25.27
N VAL A 19 -19.13 3.96 24.67
CA VAL A 19 -18.17 4.35 23.62
C VAL A 19 -18.64 3.87 22.26
N VAL A 20 -18.74 4.78 21.28
CA VAL A 20 -19.04 4.46 19.88
C VAL A 20 -17.79 4.63 19.05
N VAL A 21 -17.33 3.53 18.44
CA VAL A 21 -16.23 3.56 17.47
C VAL A 21 -16.80 3.71 16.07
N ALA A 22 -16.66 4.90 15.48
CA ALA A 22 -17.07 5.19 14.12
C ALA A 22 -15.87 5.16 13.15
N THR A 23 -16.01 4.41 12.07
CA THR A 23 -15.05 4.43 10.94
C THR A 23 -15.71 5.13 9.77
N ARG A 24 -14.98 6.04 9.12
CA ARG A 24 -15.43 6.74 7.91
C ARG A 24 -14.30 6.75 6.88
N PRO A 25 -14.61 6.58 5.58
CA PRO A 25 -13.62 6.87 4.55
C PRO A 25 -13.08 8.29 4.72
N SER A 26 -11.76 8.44 4.60
CA SER A 26 -11.07 9.71 4.74
C SER A 26 -10.08 9.85 3.60
N ASP A 27 -10.04 11.04 3.01
CA ASP A 27 -8.99 11.50 2.09
C ASP A 27 -7.92 12.34 2.84
N ALA A 28 -8.06 12.53 4.16
CA ALA A 28 -7.11 13.27 4.98
C ALA A 28 -5.88 12.44 5.40
N SER A 29 -5.88 11.13 5.15
CA SER A 29 -4.76 10.24 5.51
C SER A 29 -4.69 9.06 4.55
N MET A 30 -3.57 8.96 3.83
CA MET A 30 -3.27 7.89 2.89
C MET A 30 -1.87 7.35 3.16
N MET A 31 -1.77 6.04 3.35
CA MET A 31 -0.49 5.36 3.34
C MET A 31 -0.12 5.00 1.91
N HIS A 32 1.05 5.42 1.47
CA HIS A 32 1.59 5.16 0.14
C HIS A 32 3.09 4.87 0.23
N PHE A 33 3.61 4.28 -0.84
CA PHE A 33 5.03 4.06 -1.04
C PHE A 33 5.46 4.80 -2.31
N ASP A 34 6.45 5.68 -2.17
CA ASP A 34 6.94 6.50 -3.26
C ASP A 34 8.14 5.89 -3.97
N MET A 35 8.16 6.04 -5.30
CA MET A 35 9.26 5.64 -6.16
C MET A 35 9.84 6.89 -6.84
N CYS A 36 11.14 7.13 -6.66
CA CYS A 36 11.81 8.27 -7.28
C CYS A 36 11.91 8.09 -8.79
N VAL A 37 11.07 8.81 -9.56
CA VAL A 37 10.96 8.65 -11.02
C VAL A 37 12.19 9.09 -11.81
N THR A 38 13.17 9.71 -11.17
CA THR A 38 14.45 10.11 -11.79
C THR A 38 15.59 9.12 -11.49
N THR A 39 15.37 8.15 -10.60
CA THR A 39 16.38 7.18 -10.19
C THR A 39 16.19 5.85 -10.92
N PRO A 40 17.19 5.30 -11.63
CA PRO A 40 17.11 3.94 -12.17
C PRO A 40 16.95 2.89 -11.06
N PRO A 41 16.16 1.81 -11.28
CA PRO A 41 15.35 1.52 -12.46
C PRO A 41 13.92 2.11 -12.40
N PHE A 42 13.58 2.86 -11.35
CA PHE A 42 12.25 3.47 -11.16
C PHE A 42 11.91 4.56 -12.19
N ASN A 43 12.89 5.04 -12.95
CA ASN A 43 12.65 5.90 -14.11
C ASN A 43 11.84 5.22 -15.22
N LYS A 44 11.83 3.88 -15.28
CA LYS A 44 11.00 3.12 -16.24
C LYS A 44 9.58 2.93 -15.71
N LEU A 45 8.58 3.27 -16.52
CA LEU A 45 7.17 3.13 -16.15
C LEU A 45 6.80 1.68 -15.83
N GLU A 46 7.29 0.73 -16.63
CA GLU A 46 7.07 -0.70 -16.46
C GLU A 46 7.53 -1.21 -15.10
N VAL A 47 8.64 -0.68 -14.57
CA VAL A 47 9.16 -1.06 -13.24
C VAL A 47 8.18 -0.61 -12.14
N ARG A 48 7.71 0.64 -12.22
CA ARG A 48 6.74 1.17 -11.26
C ARG A 48 5.41 0.41 -11.31
N GLN A 49 4.94 0.08 -12.51
CA GLN A 49 3.74 -0.73 -12.70
C GLN A 49 3.91 -2.17 -12.20
N ALA A 50 5.08 -2.77 -12.39
CA ALA A 50 5.39 -4.09 -11.88
C ALA A 50 5.31 -4.11 -10.35
N ILE A 51 5.97 -3.14 -9.70
CA ILE A 51 5.93 -2.98 -8.24
C ILE A 51 4.50 -2.79 -7.75
N ALA A 52 3.71 -1.92 -8.40
CA ALA A 52 2.30 -1.72 -8.02
C ALA A 52 1.46 -3.00 -8.10
N HIS A 53 1.76 -3.90 -9.06
CA HIS A 53 1.14 -5.23 -9.17
C HIS A 53 1.66 -6.25 -8.14
N LEU A 54 2.81 -6.01 -7.51
CA LEU A 54 3.32 -6.88 -6.45
C LEU A 54 2.72 -6.57 -5.08
N VAL A 55 2.12 -5.40 -4.87
CA VAL A 55 1.63 -5.03 -3.53
C VAL A 55 0.35 -5.80 -3.17
N ASP A 56 0.39 -6.59 -2.09
CA ASP A 56 -0.83 -7.08 -1.42
C ASP A 56 -1.41 -5.95 -0.57
N ARG A 57 -2.33 -5.19 -1.15
CA ARG A 57 -2.96 -4.07 -0.46
C ARG A 57 -3.89 -4.52 0.67
N GLU A 58 -4.48 -5.71 0.57
CA GLU A 58 -5.34 -6.24 1.63
C GLU A 58 -4.52 -6.70 2.83
N ALA A 59 -3.41 -7.42 2.60
CA ALA A 59 -2.49 -7.78 3.68
C ALA A 59 -1.92 -6.54 4.38
N LEU A 60 -1.56 -5.50 3.62
CA LEU A 60 -1.16 -4.21 4.20
C LEU A 60 -2.28 -3.55 4.99
N ASN A 61 -3.52 -3.55 4.48
CA ASN A 61 -4.66 -3.00 5.18
C ASN A 61 -4.89 -3.70 6.53
N GLN A 62 -4.77 -5.04 6.55
CA GLN A 62 -4.86 -5.84 7.78
C GLN A 62 -3.72 -5.52 8.74
N ALA A 63 -2.47 -5.49 8.25
CA ALA A 63 -1.28 -5.26 9.08
C ALA A 63 -1.24 -3.85 9.69
N VAL A 64 -1.66 -2.83 8.94
CA VAL A 64 -1.55 -1.42 9.35
C VAL A 64 -2.77 -0.93 10.11
N THR A 65 -3.97 -1.28 9.65
CA THR A 65 -5.23 -0.69 10.17
C THR A 65 -6.16 -1.71 10.82
N GLY A 66 -5.75 -2.98 10.93
CA GLY A 66 -6.65 -4.06 11.36
C GLY A 66 -7.83 -4.26 10.41
N GLY A 67 -7.68 -3.89 9.13
CA GLY A 67 -8.72 -4.01 8.10
C GLY A 67 -9.76 -2.88 8.10
N THR A 68 -9.54 -1.81 8.86
CA THR A 68 -10.47 -0.67 8.90
C THR A 68 -10.22 0.38 7.82
N GLY A 69 -9.07 0.33 7.16
CA GLY A 69 -8.73 1.14 6.00
C GLY A 69 -9.48 0.70 4.75
N VAL A 70 -9.46 1.56 3.74
CA VAL A 70 -10.05 1.30 2.41
C VAL A 70 -8.91 1.14 1.41
N VAL A 71 -8.82 -0.04 0.80
CA VAL A 71 -7.87 -0.29 -0.30
C VAL A 71 -8.26 0.55 -1.52
N THR A 72 -7.28 1.24 -2.09
CA THR A 72 -7.45 2.14 -3.22
C THR A 72 -6.14 2.30 -4.00
N ASP A 73 -6.25 2.72 -5.26
CA ASP A 73 -5.15 3.14 -6.14
C ASP A 73 -5.17 4.65 -6.43
N GLU A 74 -6.05 5.40 -5.74
CA GLU A 74 -6.19 6.85 -5.85
C GLU A 74 -6.31 7.51 -4.47
N PRO A 75 -5.94 8.79 -4.32
CA PRO A 75 -5.92 9.47 -3.02
C PRO A 75 -7.31 9.85 -2.49
N TRP A 76 -8.34 9.75 -3.32
CA TRP A 76 -9.68 10.22 -2.99
C TRP A 76 -10.55 9.10 -2.41
N ALA A 77 -11.22 9.38 -1.30
CA ALA A 77 -12.25 8.50 -0.77
C ALA A 77 -13.45 8.43 -1.73
N LYS A 78 -14.20 7.31 -1.72
CA LYS A 78 -15.33 7.05 -2.63
C LYS A 78 -16.46 8.10 -2.58
N ASN A 79 -16.57 8.83 -1.48
CA ASN A 79 -17.54 9.91 -1.27
C ASN A 79 -17.01 11.30 -1.67
N SER A 80 -15.76 11.41 -2.12
CA SER A 80 -15.17 12.66 -2.60
C SER A 80 -15.66 12.99 -4.00
N ALA A 81 -15.85 14.28 -4.29
CA ALA A 81 -16.19 14.77 -5.63
C ALA A 81 -15.05 14.54 -6.66
N PHE A 82 -13.83 14.28 -6.18
CA PHE A 82 -12.65 14.02 -7.02
C PHE A 82 -12.39 12.53 -7.26
N TYR A 83 -13.22 11.65 -6.69
CA TYR A 83 -13.10 10.19 -6.86
C TYR A 83 -13.36 9.75 -8.30
N THR A 84 -12.44 8.95 -8.84
CA THR A 84 -12.52 8.43 -10.20
C THR A 84 -12.66 6.90 -10.19
N LYS A 85 -13.89 6.41 -10.34
CA LYS A 85 -14.24 4.97 -10.25
C LYS A 85 -13.35 4.03 -11.08
N SER A 86 -12.81 4.48 -12.22
CA SER A 86 -11.93 3.67 -13.08
C SER A 86 -10.50 3.51 -12.56
N VAL A 87 -10.09 4.28 -11.54
CA VAL A 87 -8.72 4.30 -11.01
C VAL A 87 -8.58 3.44 -9.77
N GLY A 88 -9.58 3.39 -8.88
CA GLY A 88 -9.49 2.74 -7.56
C GLY A 88 -9.10 1.25 -7.51
N ASN A 89 -8.99 0.54 -8.64
CA ASN A 89 -8.46 -0.83 -8.72
C ASN A 89 -7.62 -1.05 -10.00
N LYS A 90 -6.78 -0.07 -10.34
CA LYS A 90 -5.95 -0.07 -11.55
C LYS A 90 -4.86 -1.14 -11.52
N TYR A 91 -4.36 -1.53 -10.35
CA TYR A 91 -3.24 -2.45 -10.18
C TYR A 91 -3.60 -3.66 -9.30
N PRO A 92 -4.50 -4.56 -9.75
CA PRO A 92 -4.78 -5.79 -9.01
C PRO A 92 -3.50 -6.62 -8.84
N ARG A 93 -3.33 -7.25 -7.68
CA ARG A 93 -2.12 -8.03 -7.37
C ARG A 93 -1.92 -9.14 -8.41
N SER A 94 -0.74 -9.19 -9.03
CA SER A 94 -0.37 -10.21 -10.01
C SER A 94 1.15 -10.32 -10.17
N VAL A 95 1.75 -11.29 -9.49
CA VAL A 95 3.19 -11.60 -9.61
C VAL A 95 3.58 -11.93 -11.06
N LYS A 96 2.72 -12.67 -11.77
CA LYS A 96 2.92 -13.00 -13.19
C LYS A 96 3.04 -11.75 -14.05
N LYS A 97 2.12 -10.78 -13.88
CA LYS A 97 2.14 -9.52 -14.63
C LYS A 97 3.35 -8.66 -14.27
N ALA A 98 3.70 -8.62 -12.98
CA ALA A 98 4.89 -7.91 -12.52
C ALA A 98 6.17 -8.46 -13.16
N LYS A 99 6.39 -9.79 -13.14
CA LYS A 99 7.54 -10.43 -13.80
C LYS A 99 7.62 -10.10 -15.29
N ALA A 100 6.49 -10.14 -16.00
CA ALA A 100 6.46 -9.79 -17.43
C ALA A 100 6.85 -8.32 -17.68
N LEU A 101 6.40 -7.40 -16.82
CA LEU A 101 6.77 -5.98 -16.89
C LEU A 101 8.25 -5.74 -16.57
N LEU A 102 8.80 -6.43 -15.56
CA LEU A 102 10.23 -6.36 -15.22
C LEU A 102 11.12 -6.89 -16.35
N GLN A 103 10.72 -8.00 -16.99
CA GLN A 103 11.39 -8.52 -18.18
C GLN A 103 11.36 -7.51 -19.33
N LYS A 104 10.19 -6.93 -19.63
CA LYS A 104 10.06 -5.87 -20.65
C LYS A 104 10.94 -4.66 -20.34
N ALA A 105 11.09 -4.32 -19.07
CA ALA A 105 11.94 -3.23 -18.61
C ALA A 105 13.45 -3.53 -18.66
N GLY A 106 13.85 -4.77 -18.97
CA GLY A 106 15.25 -5.21 -18.97
C GLY A 106 15.84 -5.43 -17.57
N VAL A 107 15.01 -5.60 -16.55
CA VAL A 107 15.41 -5.91 -15.16
C VAL A 107 14.74 -7.19 -14.65
N GLY A 108 14.49 -8.15 -15.55
CA GLY A 108 13.78 -9.39 -15.26
C GLY A 108 14.53 -10.37 -14.33
N ASN A 109 15.82 -10.14 -14.09
CA ASN A 109 16.64 -10.92 -13.16
C ASN A 109 16.57 -10.39 -11.72
N GLY A 110 15.73 -9.40 -11.45
CA GLY A 110 15.68 -8.72 -10.16
C GLY A 110 16.60 -7.50 -10.09
N PHE A 111 16.42 -6.72 -9.04
CA PHE A 111 17.30 -5.61 -8.66
C PHE A 111 17.10 -5.28 -7.18
N GLU A 112 18.13 -4.71 -6.57
CA GLU A 112 18.07 -4.27 -5.18
C GLU A 112 17.80 -2.78 -5.07
N PHE A 113 17.11 -2.38 -4.01
CA PHE A 113 16.90 -0.98 -3.66
C PHE A 113 16.66 -0.82 -2.17
N THR A 114 16.84 0.40 -1.67
CA THR A 114 16.57 0.74 -0.27
C THR A 114 15.21 1.41 -0.15
N LEU A 115 14.36 0.88 0.72
CA LEU A 115 13.11 1.52 1.12
C LEU A 115 13.37 2.40 2.35
N MET A 116 13.25 3.72 2.18
CA MET A 116 13.34 4.66 3.31
C MET A 116 12.03 4.64 4.09
N ILE A 117 12.12 4.45 5.41
CA ILE A 117 10.98 4.47 6.32
C ILE A 117 11.27 5.33 7.54
N PHE A 118 10.20 5.83 8.17
CA PHE A 118 10.30 6.33 9.53
C PHE A 118 10.50 5.13 10.49
N PRO A 119 11.41 5.21 11.47
CA PRO A 119 11.71 4.09 12.36
C PRO A 119 10.65 3.93 13.47
N SER A 120 9.43 3.57 13.07
CA SER A 120 8.34 3.24 14.00
C SER A 120 7.57 1.99 13.55
N PRO A 121 6.92 1.25 14.46
CA PRO A 121 6.17 0.04 14.12
C PRO A 121 5.14 0.25 13.00
N THR A 122 4.54 1.45 12.94
CA THR A 122 3.59 1.85 11.89
C THR A 122 4.16 1.74 10.48
N PHE A 123 5.47 1.91 10.30
CA PHE A 123 6.13 1.85 8.98
C PHE A 123 7.04 0.62 8.82
N VAL A 124 7.59 0.07 9.92
CA VAL A 124 8.43 -1.13 9.88
C VAL A 124 7.63 -2.36 9.42
N VAL A 125 6.48 -2.62 10.03
CA VAL A 125 5.63 -3.78 9.69
C VAL A 125 5.18 -3.77 8.22
N PRO A 126 4.59 -2.68 7.68
CA PRO A 126 4.24 -2.68 6.26
C PRO A 126 5.45 -2.74 5.34
N ALA A 127 6.61 -2.22 5.73
CA ALA A 127 7.84 -2.34 4.93
C ALA A 127 8.33 -3.79 4.82
N GLU A 128 8.20 -4.60 5.88
CA GLU A 128 8.51 -6.03 5.85
C GLU A 128 7.53 -6.78 4.92
N VAL A 129 6.24 -6.47 4.98
CA VAL A 129 5.23 -7.02 4.07
C VAL A 129 5.55 -6.65 2.62
N LEU A 130 5.92 -5.40 2.35
CA LEU A 130 6.36 -4.96 1.02
C LEU A 130 7.62 -5.72 0.58
N GLN A 131 8.61 -5.90 1.47
CA GLN A 131 9.82 -6.66 1.16
C GLN A 131 9.50 -8.11 0.76
N GLN A 132 8.59 -8.78 1.49
CA GLN A 132 8.13 -10.13 1.16
C GLN A 132 7.43 -10.18 -0.20
N ASN A 133 6.51 -9.24 -0.43
CA ASN A 133 5.80 -9.11 -1.71
C ASN A 133 6.76 -8.93 -2.90
N PHE A 134 7.80 -8.10 -2.73
CA PHE A 134 8.74 -7.82 -3.81
C PHE A 134 9.63 -9.01 -4.14
N LYS A 135 10.06 -9.78 -3.13
CA LYS A 135 10.85 -11.01 -3.30
C LYS A 135 10.17 -12.07 -4.17
N GLU A 136 8.85 -12.05 -4.31
CA GLU A 136 8.12 -12.96 -5.20
C GLU A 136 8.48 -12.77 -6.69
N ALA A 137 9.03 -11.60 -7.04
CA ALA A 137 9.43 -11.23 -8.40
C ALA A 137 10.93 -11.42 -8.70
N GLY A 138 11.75 -11.70 -7.68
CA GLY A 138 13.22 -11.61 -7.73
C GLY A 138 13.71 -10.34 -7.05
#